data_AF-A0A7Y6Z6J2-F1
#
_entry.id   AF-A0A7Y6Z6J2-F1
#
_cell.length_a   1.000
_cell.length_b   1.000
_cell.length_c   1.000
_cell.angle_alpha   90.00
_cell.angle_beta   90.00
_cell.angle_gamma   90.00
#
_symmetry.space_group_name_H-M   'P 1'
#
loop_
_entity.id
_entity.type
_entity.pdbx_description
1 polymer ?
#
loop_
_entity_poly.entity_id
_entity_poly.type
_entity_poly.pdbx_seq_one_letter_code
_entity_poly.pdbx_strand_id
1 'polypeptide(L)'
;MQTERICCGGCGVSWATAPSFIYCMRFKIPDSSSMTKLGFSKNPRSRLHHQLMCSPEIGGTILRTVAMSTGRAAQSLEKRMHGALKRTHPSAIIPPARYREHLRVKSEIYEARLEPTILAMLNQLGTGADLSV
;
A
#
# COMPACT_ATOMS: atom_id res chain seq x y z
N MET A 1 -29.27 8.40 23.25
CA MET A 1 -28.87 8.67 21.85
C MET A 1 -28.05 7.50 21.34
N GLN A 2 -28.70 6.55 20.68
CA GLN A 2 -28.08 5.47 19.92
C GLN A 2 -28.58 5.65 18.48
N THR A 3 -27.69 5.79 17.52
CA THR A 3 -28.04 5.61 16.10
C THR A 3 -27.19 4.48 15.56
N GLU A 4 -27.90 3.40 15.25
CA GLU A 4 -27.36 2.11 14.88
C GLU A 4 -26.77 2.13 13.48
N ARG A 5 -25.67 1.39 13.33
CA ARG A 5 -25.12 1.00 12.04
C ARG A 5 -26.09 0.00 11.41
N ILE A 6 -26.86 0.42 10.41
CA ILE A 6 -27.57 -0.50 9.52
C ILE A 6 -27.17 -0.23 8.07
N CYS A 7 -26.61 -1.27 7.46
CA CYS A 7 -26.34 -1.43 6.04
C CYS A 7 -27.67 -1.54 5.27
N CYS A 8 -27.90 -0.73 4.24
CA CYS A 8 -28.96 -0.98 3.27
C CYS A 8 -28.42 -1.78 2.06
N GLY A 9 -29.12 -2.85 1.71
CA GLY A 9 -28.87 -3.67 0.54
C GLY A 9 -29.50 -3.06 -0.71
N GLY A 10 -28.74 -3.04 -1.80
CA GLY A 10 -29.16 -2.58 -3.13
C GLY A 10 -28.04 -1.82 -3.82
N CYS A 11 -27.31 -2.51 -4.71
CA CYS A 11 -26.22 -1.98 -5.54
C CYS A 11 -24.91 -1.58 -4.81
N GLY A 12 -24.05 -2.59 -4.57
CA GLY A 12 -22.62 -2.38 -4.41
C GLY A 12 -21.96 -3.45 -3.56
N VAL A 13 -21.23 -4.37 -4.19
CA VAL A 13 -20.24 -5.21 -3.47
C VAL A 13 -19.38 -4.27 -2.64
N SER A 14 -19.52 -4.30 -1.32
CA SER A 14 -18.82 -3.36 -0.46
C SER A 14 -17.32 -3.54 -0.71
N TRP A 15 -16.59 -2.46 -0.99
CA TRP A 15 -15.13 -2.47 -1.17
C TRP A 15 -14.40 -3.18 -0.03
N ALA A 16 -15.03 -3.23 1.15
CA ALA A 16 -14.52 -3.89 2.34
C ALA A 16 -14.53 -5.42 2.25
N THR A 17 -15.47 -6.03 1.53
CA THR A 17 -15.65 -7.50 1.48
C THR A 17 -15.16 -8.13 0.18
N ALA A 18 -14.94 -7.33 -0.88
CA ALA A 18 -14.36 -7.84 -2.11
C ALA A 18 -12.88 -8.25 -1.92
N PRO A 19 -12.39 -9.28 -2.64
CA PRO A 19 -10.98 -9.62 -2.66
C PRO A 19 -10.10 -8.42 -3.02
N SER A 20 -8.91 -8.36 -2.43
CA SER A 20 -7.98 -7.25 -2.59
C SER A 20 -6.55 -7.77 -2.59
N PHE A 21 -5.59 -6.88 -2.81
CA PHE A 21 -4.18 -7.21 -2.79
C PHE A 21 -3.42 -6.23 -1.92
N ILE A 22 -2.44 -6.72 -1.18
CA ILE A 22 -1.36 -5.89 -0.63
C ILE A 22 -0.18 -6.01 -1.59
N TYR A 23 0.50 -4.90 -1.84
CA TYR A 23 1.59 -4.86 -2.81
C TYR A 23 2.76 -4.00 -2.35
N CYS A 24 3.94 -4.35 -2.84
CA CYS A 24 5.12 -3.51 -2.82
C CYS A 24 5.37 -2.98 -4.22
N MET A 25 5.47 -1.66 -4.35
CA MET A 25 5.87 -1.01 -5.60
C MET A 25 7.15 -0.22 -5.38
N ARG A 26 8.02 -0.25 -6.38
CA ARG A 26 9.16 0.64 -6.50
C ARG A 26 8.86 1.64 -7.60
N PHE A 27 9.22 2.89 -7.39
CA PHE A 27 9.11 3.92 -8.42
C PHE A 27 10.26 4.91 -8.31
N LYS A 28 10.45 5.70 -9.36
CA LYS A 28 11.45 6.77 -9.41
C LYS A 28 10.76 8.06 -9.83
N ILE A 29 10.94 9.11 -9.05
CA ILE A 29 10.54 10.47 -9.41
C ILE A 29 11.73 11.12 -10.13
N PRO A 30 11.49 12.01 -11.13
CA PRO A 30 12.54 12.84 -11.71
C PRO A 30 13.42 13.49 -10.63
N ASP A 31 14.73 13.53 -10.87
CA ASP A 31 15.74 14.14 -9.98
C ASP A 31 15.78 13.61 -8.53
N SER A 32 15.17 12.45 -8.29
CA SER A 32 15.12 11.82 -6.97
C SER A 32 15.64 10.37 -6.99
N SER A 33 16.03 9.92 -5.79
CA SER A 33 16.34 8.51 -5.55
C SER A 33 15.11 7.63 -5.74
N SER A 34 15.34 6.35 -6.02
CA SER A 34 14.25 5.37 -6.05
C SER A 34 13.55 5.29 -4.70
N MET A 35 12.24 5.13 -4.74
CA MET A 35 11.36 5.09 -3.58
C MET A 35 10.51 3.82 -3.63
N THR A 36 10.11 3.37 -2.46
CA THR A 36 9.32 2.16 -2.30
C THR A 36 8.05 2.47 -1.53
N LYS A 37 6.96 1.83 -1.94
CA LYS A 37 5.65 1.98 -1.31
C LYS A 37 5.03 0.62 -1.03
N LEU A 38 4.55 0.48 0.21
CA LEU A 38 3.57 -0.50 0.60
C LEU A 38 2.18 0.09 0.40
N GLY A 39 1.25 -0.69 -0.16
CA GLY A 39 -0.14 -0.27 -0.30
C GLY A 39 -1.07 -1.44 -0.55
N PHE A 40 -2.37 -1.15 -0.61
CA PHE A 40 -3.38 -2.14 -0.98
C PHE A 40 -4.33 -1.61 -2.05
N SER A 41 -4.85 -2.51 -2.88
CA SER A 41 -5.81 -2.19 -3.93
C SER A 41 -6.53 -3.45 -4.41
N LYS A 42 -7.81 -3.29 -4.82
CA LYS A 42 -8.54 -4.33 -5.55
C LYS A 42 -7.91 -4.64 -6.91
N ASN A 43 -7.33 -3.63 -7.55
CA ASN A 43 -6.60 -3.76 -8.80
C ASN A 43 -5.29 -2.96 -8.70
N PRO A 44 -4.19 -3.57 -8.25
CA PRO A 44 -2.89 -2.91 -8.12
C PRO A 44 -2.39 -2.31 -9.43
N ARG A 45 -2.64 -2.96 -10.58
CA ARG A 45 -2.20 -2.48 -11.91
C ARG A 45 -2.95 -1.21 -12.33
N SER A 46 -4.27 -1.20 -12.23
CA SER A 46 -5.06 0.02 -12.53
C SER A 46 -4.75 1.14 -11.54
N ARG A 47 -4.55 0.81 -10.25
CA ARG A 47 -4.15 1.80 -9.23
C ARG A 47 -2.78 2.39 -9.51
N LEU A 48 -1.81 1.56 -9.89
CA LEU A 48 -0.47 1.96 -10.31
C LEU A 48 -0.57 2.88 -11.53
N HIS A 49 -1.32 2.48 -12.55
CA HIS A 49 -1.55 3.29 -13.74
C HIS A 49 -2.17 4.65 -13.38
N HIS A 50 -3.25 4.70 -12.61
CA HIS A 50 -3.88 5.98 -12.25
C HIS A 50 -3.03 6.86 -11.33
N GLN A 51 -2.21 6.28 -10.45
CA GLN A 51 -1.33 7.06 -9.55
C GLN A 51 -0.07 7.55 -10.25
N LEU A 52 0.50 6.74 -11.14
CA LEU A 52 1.74 7.07 -11.85
C LEU A 52 1.48 7.87 -13.13
N MET A 53 0.36 7.66 -13.83
CA MET A 53 0.00 8.44 -15.03
C MET A 53 -0.37 9.89 -14.72
N CYS A 54 -0.46 10.30 -13.45
CA CYS A 54 -0.45 11.72 -13.09
C CYS A 54 0.89 12.40 -13.44
N SER A 55 1.96 11.64 -13.69
CA SER A 55 3.22 12.16 -14.20
C SER A 55 3.88 11.06 -15.06
N PRO A 56 3.79 11.13 -16.41
CA PRO A 56 4.29 10.08 -17.31
C PRO A 56 5.79 9.78 -17.15
N GLU A 57 6.53 10.64 -16.47
CA GLU A 57 7.96 10.51 -16.15
C GLU A 57 8.23 9.58 -14.94
N ILE A 58 7.21 9.27 -14.13
CA ILE A 58 7.36 8.38 -12.97
C ILE A 58 7.23 6.94 -13.42
N GLY A 59 8.37 6.30 -13.68
CA GLY A 59 8.44 4.86 -13.89
C GLY A 59 8.22 4.11 -12.58
N GLY A 60 7.22 3.24 -12.51
CA GLY A 60 6.98 2.39 -11.35
C GLY A 60 6.70 0.93 -11.71
N THR A 61 7.16 0.03 -10.84
CA THR A 61 7.09 -1.41 -11.00
C THR A 61 6.53 -2.04 -9.73
N ILE A 62 5.55 -2.93 -9.89
CA ILE A 62 5.08 -3.77 -8.78
C ILE A 62 6.07 -4.91 -8.62
N LEU A 63 6.69 -5.01 -7.44
CA LEU A 63 7.68 -6.02 -7.12
C LEU A 63 7.04 -7.30 -6.57
N ARG A 64 5.99 -7.14 -5.76
CA ARG A 64 5.25 -8.27 -5.15
C ARG A 64 3.81 -7.89 -4.89
N THR A 65 2.91 -8.85 -5.04
CA THR A 65 1.52 -8.79 -4.61
C THR A 65 1.19 -10.00 -3.75
N VAL A 66 0.28 -9.82 -2.79
CA VAL A 66 -0.30 -10.89 -1.98
C VAL A 66 -1.81 -10.75 -2.02
N ALA A 67 -2.50 -11.82 -2.43
CA ALA A 67 -3.95 -11.85 -2.49
C ALA A 67 -4.56 -11.92 -1.09
N MET A 68 -5.56 -11.09 -0.85
CA MET A 68 -6.31 -11.02 0.40
C MET A 68 -7.77 -11.36 0.13
N SER A 69 -8.37 -12.13 1.01
CA SER A 69 -9.78 -12.54 0.92
C SER A 69 -10.73 -11.34 0.89
N THR A 70 -10.38 -10.25 1.59
CA THR A 70 -11.20 -9.04 1.66
C THR A 70 -10.35 -7.76 1.68
N GLY A 71 -10.92 -6.66 1.20
CA GLY A 71 -10.34 -5.32 1.32
C GLY A 71 -10.14 -4.86 2.76
N ARG A 72 -11.00 -5.28 3.68
CA ARG A 72 -10.86 -4.98 5.12
C ARG A 72 -9.65 -5.68 5.74
N ALA A 73 -9.44 -6.95 5.41
CA ALA A 73 -8.23 -7.67 5.82
C ALA A 73 -6.98 -6.99 5.25
N ALA A 74 -7.00 -6.64 3.96
CA ALA A 74 -5.89 -5.93 3.32
C ALA A 74 -5.58 -4.59 4.00
N GLN A 75 -6.60 -3.77 4.29
CA GLN A 75 -6.42 -2.48 4.94
C GLN A 75 -5.92 -2.60 6.39
N SER A 76 -6.47 -3.53 7.17
CA SER A 76 -6.03 -3.75 8.56
C SER A 76 -4.56 -4.16 8.61
N LEU A 77 -4.18 -5.07 7.72
CA LEU A 77 -2.85 -5.62 7.65
C LEU A 77 -1.83 -4.60 7.11
N GLU A 78 -2.18 -3.84 6.08
CA GLU A 78 -1.37 -2.73 5.57
C GLU A 78 -1.09 -1.70 6.66
N LYS A 79 -2.11 -1.31 7.44
CA LYS A 79 -1.94 -0.40 8.58
C LYS A 79 -1.00 -0.98 9.64
N ARG A 80 -1.12 -2.27 9.96
CA ARG A 80 -0.23 -2.95 10.92
C ARG A 80 1.22 -2.94 10.44
N MET A 81 1.46 -3.26 9.17
CA MET A 81 2.78 -3.21 8.54
C MET A 81 3.36 -1.79 8.54
N HIS A 82 2.58 -0.78 8.15
CA HIS A 82 3.02 0.62 8.25
C HIS A 82 3.36 1.02 9.70
N GLY A 83 2.56 0.58 10.68
CA GLY A 83 2.84 0.78 12.09
C GLY A 83 4.18 0.17 12.52
N ALA A 84 4.46 -1.07 12.11
CA ALA A 84 5.74 -1.73 12.37
C ALA A 84 6.93 -1.00 11.72
N LEU A 85 6.79 -0.62 10.44
CA LEU A 85 7.82 0.13 9.71
C LEU A 85 8.09 1.51 10.33
N LYS A 86 7.05 2.22 10.79
CA LYS A 86 7.20 3.50 11.48
C LYS A 86 7.97 3.38 12.79
N ARG A 87 7.72 2.31 13.56
CA ARG A 87 8.40 2.06 14.84
C ARG A 87 9.86 1.66 14.64
N THR A 88 10.13 0.81 13.65
CA THR A 88 11.46 0.21 13.43
C THR A 88 12.37 1.06 12.54
N HIS A 89 11.79 1.81 11.60
CA HIS A 89 12.51 2.59 10.60
C HIS A 89 11.92 3.99 10.38
N PRO A 90 11.74 4.81 11.43
CA PRO A 90 11.13 6.14 11.30
C PRO A 90 11.92 7.05 10.35
N SER A 91 13.25 6.92 10.32
CA SER A 91 14.14 7.70 9.47
C SER A 91 14.05 7.36 7.98
N ALA A 92 13.40 6.25 7.62
CA ALA A 92 13.27 5.83 6.23
C ALA A 92 11.96 6.31 5.58
N ILE A 93 11.11 7.04 6.32
CA ILE A 93 9.88 7.61 5.80
C ILE A 93 10.23 8.88 5.03
N ILE A 94 9.81 8.93 3.77
CA ILE A 94 10.05 10.10 2.92
C ILE A 94 9.00 11.17 3.24
N PRO A 95 9.40 12.42 3.52
CA PRO A 95 8.45 13.51 3.75
C PRO A 95 7.61 13.79 2.49
N PRO A 96 6.30 14.10 2.63
CA PRO A 96 5.44 14.41 1.49
C PRO A 96 5.95 15.52 0.58
N ALA A 97 6.69 16.50 1.12
CA ALA A 97 7.29 17.59 0.35
C ALA A 97 8.19 17.09 -0.80
N ARG A 98 8.81 15.91 -0.69
CA ARG A 98 9.69 15.36 -1.72
C ARG A 98 8.96 14.71 -2.91
N TYR A 99 7.66 14.42 -2.79
CA TYR A 99 6.93 13.72 -3.84
C TYR A 99 5.56 14.30 -4.17
N ARG A 100 5.02 15.24 -3.38
CA ARG A 100 3.65 15.77 -3.53
C ARG A 100 3.37 16.43 -4.88
N GLU A 101 4.40 16.93 -5.55
CA GLU A 101 4.30 17.58 -6.87
C GLU A 101 4.03 16.54 -7.97
N HIS A 102 4.50 15.32 -7.76
CA HIS A 102 4.47 14.21 -8.72
C HIS A 102 3.45 13.13 -8.34
N LEU A 103 3.20 12.93 -7.04
CA LEU A 103 2.42 11.82 -6.50
C LEU A 103 1.52 12.28 -5.35
N ARG A 104 0.20 12.10 -5.51
CA ARG A 104 -0.79 12.34 -4.45
C ARG A 104 -1.20 11.02 -3.79
N VAL A 105 -0.57 10.70 -2.66
CA VAL A 105 -0.87 9.50 -1.86
C VAL A 105 -1.16 9.86 -0.41
N LYS A 106 -2.03 9.06 0.22
CA LYS A 106 -2.36 9.18 1.65
C LYS A 106 -1.48 8.31 2.55
N SER A 107 -1.06 7.14 2.05
CA SER A 107 -0.15 6.26 2.78
C SER A 107 1.31 6.60 2.50
N GLU A 108 2.16 6.24 3.44
CA GLU A 108 3.59 6.56 3.48
C GLU A 108 4.33 6.06 2.23
N ILE A 109 5.42 6.77 1.94
CA ILE A 109 6.45 6.40 0.98
C ILE A 109 7.74 6.19 1.77
N TYR A 110 8.49 5.16 1.43
CA TYR A 110 9.74 4.79 2.07
C TYR A 110 10.92 4.94 1.12
N GLU A 111 12.10 5.11 1.69
CA GLU A 111 13.36 4.98 0.95
C GLU A 111 13.53 3.58 0.36
N ALA A 112 14.25 3.50 -0.77
CA ALA A 112 14.54 2.22 -1.45
C ALA A 112 15.17 1.17 -0.52
N ARG A 113 15.93 1.58 0.51
CA ARG A 113 16.54 0.65 1.48
C ARG A 113 15.53 -0.22 2.26
N LEU A 114 14.25 0.19 2.34
CA LEU A 114 13.21 -0.63 2.99
C LEU A 114 12.53 -1.63 2.05
N GLU A 115 12.87 -1.62 0.76
CA GLU A 115 12.33 -2.60 -0.19
C GLU A 115 12.52 -4.05 0.29
N PRO A 116 13.72 -4.51 0.70
CA PRO A 116 13.90 -5.88 1.17
C PRO A 116 13.04 -6.20 2.39
N THR A 117 12.90 -5.26 3.34
CA THR A 117 12.08 -5.43 4.54
C THR A 117 10.60 -5.58 4.21
N ILE A 118 10.08 -4.72 3.32
CA ILE A 118 8.68 -4.77 2.89
C ILE A 118 8.43 -6.07 2.12
N LEU A 119 9.34 -6.48 1.24
CA LEU A 119 9.24 -7.74 0.51
C LEU A 119 9.24 -8.95 1.46
N ALA A 120 10.08 -8.96 2.50
CA ALA A 120 10.10 -10.01 3.51
C ALA A 120 8.77 -10.11 4.25
N MET A 121 8.19 -8.99 4.68
CA MET A 121 6.87 -8.97 5.31
C MET A 121 5.77 -9.51 4.38
N LEU A 122 5.79 -9.17 3.09
CA LEU A 122 4.83 -9.69 2.11
C LEU A 122 5.05 -11.18 1.83
N ASN A 123 6.28 -11.66 1.81
CA ASN A 123 6.57 -13.07 1.61
C ASN A 123 6.04 -13.91 2.79
N GLN A 124 6.21 -13.44 4.03
CA GLN A 124 5.63 -14.09 5.21
C GLN A 124 4.10 -14.22 5.09
N LEU A 125 3.43 -13.17 4.62
CA LEU A 125 1.98 -13.21 4.37
C LEU A 125 1.57 -14.18 3.26
N GLY A 126 2.34 -14.23 2.17
CA GLY A 126 2.06 -15.13 1.05
C GLY A 126 2.25 -16.61 1.37
N THR A 127 3.09 -16.93 2.36
CA THR A 127 3.33 -18.29 2.85
C THR A 127 2.30 -18.72 3.91
N GLY A 128 1.39 -17.83 4.33
CA GLY A 128 0.45 -18.11 5.42
C GLY A 128 1.08 -18.08 6.81
N ALA A 129 2.31 -17.55 6.92
CA ALA A 129 2.94 -17.33 8.21
C ALA A 129 2.28 -16.11 8.86
N ASP A 130 1.55 -16.34 9.96
CA ASP A 130 0.96 -15.27 10.74
C ASP A 130 2.09 -14.32 11.21
N LEU A 131 1.93 -13.03 10.93
CA LEU A 131 2.85 -12.00 11.42
C LEU A 131 2.59 -11.82 12.92
N SER A 132 3.09 -12.74 13.73
CA SER A 132 3.18 -12.62 15.18
C SER A 132 4.39 -11.75 15.52
N VAL A 133 4.17 -10.43 15.61
CA VAL A 133 5.11 -9.48 16.22
C VAL A 133 4.35 -8.52 17.11
#